data_AF-A0AAV6YUV2-F1
#
_entry.id   AF-A0AAV6YUV2-F1
#
_cell.length_a   1.000
_cell.length_b   1.000
_cell.length_c   1.000
_cell.angle_alpha   90.00
_cell.angle_beta   90.00
_cell.angle_gamma   90.00
#
_symmetry.space_group_name_H-M   'P 1'
#
loop_
_entity.id
_entity.type
_entity.pdbx_description
1 polymer ?
#
loop_
_entity_poly.entity_id
_entity_poly.type
_entity_poly.pdbx_seq_one_letter_code
_entity_poly.pdbx_strand_id
1 'polypeptide(L)'
;YLNNEEEQFVLDILAGCVQYKNLLDVVVQAFYVRDGRQYLLSERGLYSVITYIVTFKLEDFGLQTLGRIIRGQDFTKMGKFLRFVFNVLNLNTWIKDEWSQIYDSNYVKENWINPLLKWQPEVLDLLDAIESKMANATNSVKGSKVTEVKEFSLTKPKPRTIPVPQKIPLQKPHQPVPGSMYKGPKEQELLQGKKLKNRQKAE
;
A
#
# COMPACT_ATOMS: atom_id res chain seq x y z
N TYR A 1 2.88 -14.20 2.68
CA TYR A 1 3.61 -14.81 1.56
C TYR A 1 2.56 -15.32 0.60
N LEU A 2 2.57 -14.83 -0.64
CA LEU A 2 1.69 -15.36 -1.68
C LEU A 2 2.14 -16.80 -1.98
N ASN A 3 1.19 -17.67 -2.33
CA ASN A 3 1.53 -18.97 -2.89
C ASN A 3 2.17 -18.80 -4.29
N ASN A 4 2.94 -19.78 -4.76
CA ASN A 4 3.62 -19.72 -6.06
C ASN A 4 2.64 -19.48 -7.23
N GLU A 5 1.44 -20.05 -7.14
CA GLU A 5 0.36 -19.83 -8.11
C GLU A 5 -0.19 -18.39 -8.07
N GLU A 6 -0.32 -17.81 -6.88
CA GLU A 6 -0.79 -16.42 -6.71
C GLU A 6 0.27 -15.41 -7.16
N GLU A 7 1.55 -15.73 -6.96
CA GLU A 7 2.66 -14.91 -7.45
C GLU A 7 2.72 -14.90 -8.97
N GLN A 8 2.68 -16.09 -9.60
CA GLN A 8 2.63 -16.20 -11.06
C GLN A 8 1.43 -15.46 -11.63
N PHE A 9 0.28 -15.61 -10.98
CA PHE A 9 -0.94 -14.91 -11.34
C PHE A 9 -0.81 -13.38 -11.32
N VAL A 10 -0.23 -12.83 -10.25
CA VAL A 10 0.02 -11.38 -10.15
C VAL A 10 0.99 -10.92 -11.23
N LEU A 11 2.04 -11.70 -11.49
CA LEU A 11 3.00 -11.41 -12.55
C LEU A 11 2.35 -11.40 -13.94
N ASP A 12 1.45 -12.35 -14.22
CA ASP A 12 0.72 -12.42 -15.49
C ASP A 12 -0.18 -11.20 -15.69
N ILE A 13 -0.88 -10.75 -14.63
CA ILE A 13 -1.67 -9.52 -14.67
C ILE A 13 -0.78 -8.30 -14.94
N LEU A 14 0.34 -8.19 -14.24
CA LEU A 14 1.25 -7.07 -14.38
C LEU A 14 1.89 -7.02 -15.77
N ALA A 15 2.32 -8.18 -16.29
CA ALA A 15 2.84 -8.31 -17.65
C ALA A 15 1.79 -7.87 -18.68
N GLY A 16 0.53 -8.30 -18.51
CA GLY A 16 -0.57 -7.85 -19.33
C GLY A 16 -0.83 -6.33 -19.25
N CYS A 17 -0.76 -5.75 -18.06
CA CYS A 17 -0.89 -4.29 -17.89
C CYS A 17 0.22 -3.52 -18.63
N VAL A 18 1.44 -4.06 -18.67
CA VAL A 18 2.56 -3.47 -19.43
C VAL A 18 2.33 -3.64 -20.93
N GLN A 19 1.92 -4.83 -21.38
CA GLN A 19 1.69 -5.12 -22.79
C GLN A 19 0.57 -4.26 -23.39
N TYR A 20 -0.54 -4.08 -22.67
CA TYR A 20 -1.70 -3.32 -23.13
C TYR A 20 -1.72 -1.87 -22.60
N LYS A 21 -0.58 -1.36 -22.12
CA LYS A 21 -0.48 -0.05 -21.46
C LYS A 21 -1.15 1.09 -22.23
N ASN A 22 -0.94 1.18 -23.54
CA ASN A 22 -1.50 2.26 -24.36
C ASN A 22 -3.04 2.24 -24.36
N LEU A 23 -3.63 1.05 -24.41
CA LEU A 23 -5.08 0.85 -24.39
C LEU A 23 -5.67 1.19 -23.02
N LEU A 24 -5.00 0.78 -21.94
CA LEU A 24 -5.40 1.09 -20.58
C LEU A 24 -5.30 2.60 -20.29
N ASP A 25 -4.23 3.23 -20.79
CA ASP A 25 -3.97 4.66 -20.61
C ASP A 25 -5.08 5.51 -21.23
N VAL A 26 -5.66 5.12 -22.38
CA VAL A 26 -6.84 5.78 -22.96
C VAL A 26 -7.94 5.88 -21.91
N VAL A 27 -8.45 4.75 -21.42
CA VAL A 27 -9.59 4.71 -20.49
C VAL A 27 -9.30 5.49 -19.21
N VAL A 28 -8.11 5.26 -18.63
CA VAL A 28 -7.73 5.89 -17.36
C VAL A 28 -7.59 7.40 -17.53
N GLN A 29 -6.94 7.87 -18.58
CA GLN A 29 -6.79 9.32 -18.82
C GLN A 29 -8.14 10.00 -19.01
N ALA A 30 -9.04 9.43 -19.80
CA ALA A 30 -10.37 10.02 -19.97
C ALA A 30 -11.17 10.05 -18.67
N PHE A 31 -11.04 9.03 -17.81
CA PHE A 31 -11.64 9.07 -16.49
C PHE A 31 -11.12 10.28 -15.70
N TYR A 32 -9.81 10.48 -15.60
CA TYR A 32 -9.22 11.62 -14.88
C TYR A 32 -9.64 12.98 -15.46
N VAL A 33 -9.81 13.09 -16.78
CA VAL A 33 -10.24 14.33 -17.44
C VAL A 33 -11.71 14.66 -17.15
N ARG A 34 -12.59 13.65 -17.12
CA ARG A 34 -14.05 13.81 -17.04
C ARG A 34 -14.55 13.75 -15.60
N ASP A 35 -14.33 12.63 -14.92
CA ASP A 35 -14.99 12.32 -13.64
C ASP A 35 -14.03 12.21 -12.45
N GLY A 36 -12.74 12.05 -12.73
CA GLY A 36 -11.67 11.70 -11.79
C GLY A 36 -10.75 12.87 -11.40
N ARG A 37 -11.11 14.13 -11.69
CA ARG A 37 -10.23 15.29 -11.40
C ARG A 37 -9.83 15.44 -9.93
N GLN A 38 -10.65 14.91 -9.02
CA GLN A 38 -10.43 14.95 -7.57
C GLN A 38 -9.65 13.73 -7.05
N TYR A 39 -9.33 12.77 -7.91
CA TYR A 39 -8.72 11.50 -7.54
C TYR A 39 -7.20 11.62 -7.56
N LEU A 40 -6.51 10.83 -6.73
CA LEU A 40 -5.06 10.94 -6.60
C LEU A 40 -4.36 10.31 -7.79
N LEU A 41 -3.26 10.90 -8.24
CA LEU A 41 -2.46 10.32 -9.33
C LEU A 41 -1.80 9.00 -8.93
N SER A 42 -1.56 8.79 -7.63
CA SER A 42 -1.07 7.51 -7.08
C SER A 42 -2.04 6.35 -7.30
N GLU A 43 -3.34 6.62 -7.51
CA GLU A 43 -4.37 5.62 -7.76
C GLU A 43 -4.44 5.21 -9.24
N ARG A 44 -3.70 5.89 -10.14
CA ARG A 44 -3.73 5.62 -11.58
C ARG A 44 -3.33 4.19 -11.92
N GLY A 45 -2.35 3.64 -11.19
CA GLY A 45 -1.92 2.24 -11.37
C GLY A 45 -3.04 1.26 -11.04
N LEU A 46 -3.77 1.49 -9.95
CA LEU A 46 -4.93 0.69 -9.56
C LEU A 46 -5.99 0.71 -10.66
N TYR A 47 -6.34 1.88 -11.18
CA TYR A 47 -7.32 1.99 -12.27
C TYR A 47 -6.88 1.28 -13.55
N SER A 48 -5.59 1.34 -13.88
CA SER A 48 -5.04 0.61 -15.03
C SER A 48 -5.18 -0.91 -14.87
N VAL A 49 -4.83 -1.44 -13.68
CA VAL A 49 -4.96 -2.86 -13.36
C VAL A 49 -6.42 -3.30 -13.39
N ILE A 50 -7.33 -2.50 -12.83
CA ILE A 50 -8.76 -2.81 -12.86
C ILE A 50 -9.30 -2.81 -14.28
N THR A 51 -8.95 -1.83 -15.12
CA THR A 51 -9.32 -1.82 -16.55
C THR A 51 -8.82 -3.08 -17.24
N TYR A 52 -7.57 -3.50 -17.00
CA TYR A 52 -7.06 -4.73 -17.57
C TYR A 52 -7.87 -5.96 -17.14
N ILE A 53 -8.17 -6.08 -15.85
CA ILE A 53 -8.95 -7.20 -15.31
C ILE A 53 -10.34 -7.24 -15.96
N VAL A 54 -11.06 -6.12 -15.99
CA VAL A 54 -12.43 -6.11 -16.53
C VAL A 54 -12.49 -6.30 -18.04
N THR A 55 -11.47 -5.85 -18.77
CA THR A 55 -11.43 -5.97 -20.24
C THR A 55 -10.96 -7.35 -20.70
N PHE A 56 -9.93 -7.92 -20.08
CA PHE A 56 -9.28 -9.13 -20.60
C PHE A 56 -9.51 -10.38 -19.78
N LYS A 57 -9.88 -10.23 -18.50
CA LYS A 57 -9.93 -11.35 -17.57
C LYS A 57 -11.28 -11.54 -16.89
N LEU A 58 -12.26 -10.69 -17.18
CA LEU A 58 -13.57 -10.80 -16.54
C LEU A 58 -14.27 -12.12 -16.85
N GLU A 59 -14.10 -12.63 -18.08
CA GLU A 59 -14.66 -13.91 -18.50
C GLU A 59 -13.99 -15.09 -17.77
N ASP A 60 -12.68 -15.01 -17.51
CA ASP A 60 -11.93 -16.03 -16.76
C ASP A 60 -12.23 -15.99 -15.24
N PHE A 61 -12.32 -14.79 -14.65
CA PHE A 61 -12.47 -14.61 -13.20
C PHE A 61 -13.91 -14.70 -12.69
N GLY A 62 -14.85 -14.33 -13.55
CA GLY A 62 -16.25 -14.12 -13.21
C GLY A 62 -16.51 -12.96 -12.24
N LEU A 63 -17.80 -12.66 -12.09
CA LEU A 63 -18.29 -11.56 -11.25
C LEU A 63 -18.01 -11.72 -9.76
N GLN A 64 -17.92 -12.96 -9.26
CA GLN A 64 -17.68 -13.22 -7.83
C GLN A 64 -16.31 -12.69 -7.40
N THR A 65 -15.28 -12.97 -8.20
CA THR A 65 -13.92 -12.51 -7.96
C THR A 65 -13.82 -11.00 -8.11
N LEU A 66 -14.42 -10.44 -9.16
CA LEU A 66 -14.51 -8.98 -9.34
C LEU A 66 -15.16 -8.30 -8.12
N GLY A 67 -16.28 -8.84 -7.63
CA GLY A 67 -16.95 -8.33 -6.44
C GLY A 67 -16.12 -8.44 -5.16
N ARG A 68 -15.21 -9.42 -5.04
CA ARG A 68 -14.26 -9.49 -3.92
C ARG A 68 -13.18 -8.41 -4.04
N ILE A 69 -12.63 -8.21 -5.23
CA ILE A 69 -11.63 -7.17 -5.49
C ILE A 69 -12.21 -5.79 -5.17
N ILE A 70 -13.40 -5.48 -5.70
CA ILE A 70 -14.08 -4.19 -5.47
C ILE A 70 -14.30 -3.93 -3.98
N ARG A 71 -14.74 -4.94 -3.22
CA ARG A 71 -14.96 -4.82 -1.77
C ARG A 71 -13.68 -4.59 -0.96
N GLY A 72 -12.53 -5.01 -1.48
CA GLY A 72 -11.22 -4.75 -0.86
C GLY A 72 -10.68 -3.35 -1.12
N GLN A 73 -11.35 -2.55 -1.94
CA GLN A 73 -10.94 -1.19 -2.30
C GLN A 73 -11.96 -0.16 -1.79
N ASP A 74 -11.66 1.13 -1.97
CA ASP A 74 -12.63 2.20 -1.75
C ASP A 74 -13.79 2.05 -2.75
N PHE A 75 -14.94 1.57 -2.29
CA PHE A 75 -16.08 1.31 -3.16
C PHE A 75 -16.61 2.59 -3.81
N THR A 76 -16.63 3.72 -3.11
CA THR A 76 -17.15 4.98 -3.67
C THR A 76 -16.35 5.37 -4.90
N LYS A 77 -15.02 5.28 -4.80
CA LYS A 77 -14.11 5.53 -5.92
C LYS A 77 -14.22 4.47 -7.01
N MET A 78 -14.17 3.20 -6.63
CA MET A 78 -14.16 2.07 -7.57
C MET A 78 -15.49 1.96 -8.33
N GLY A 79 -16.61 2.14 -7.64
CA GLY A 79 -17.95 2.15 -8.24
C GLY A 79 -18.11 3.29 -9.24
N LYS A 80 -17.63 4.50 -8.93
CA LYS A 80 -17.64 5.62 -9.88
C LYS A 80 -16.79 5.30 -11.12
N PHE A 81 -15.59 4.75 -10.93
CA PHE A 81 -14.71 4.37 -12.02
C PHE A 81 -15.31 3.27 -12.91
N LEU A 82 -15.82 2.19 -12.32
CA LEU A 82 -16.42 1.10 -13.08
C LEU A 82 -17.68 1.54 -13.81
N ARG A 83 -18.52 2.40 -13.22
CA ARG A 83 -19.67 3.01 -13.92
C ARG A 83 -19.24 3.87 -15.12
N PHE A 84 -18.09 4.53 -15.03
CA PHE A 84 -17.51 5.26 -16.16
C PHE A 84 -17.05 4.32 -17.28
N VAL A 85 -16.34 3.24 -16.94
CA VAL A 85 -15.83 2.24 -17.89
C VAL A 85 -16.99 1.51 -18.58
N PHE A 86 -17.99 1.07 -17.82
CA PHE A 86 -19.16 0.34 -18.31
C PHE A 86 -20.30 1.25 -18.81
N ASN A 87 -20.02 2.53 -19.04
CA ASN A 87 -20.98 3.42 -19.66
C ASN A 87 -21.11 3.07 -21.16
N VAL A 88 -22.29 2.65 -21.59
CA VAL A 88 -22.58 2.19 -22.95
C VAL A 88 -22.22 3.23 -24.02
N LEU A 89 -22.43 4.52 -23.73
CA LEU A 89 -22.06 5.60 -24.66
C LEU A 89 -20.54 5.71 -24.78
N ASN A 90 -19.83 5.70 -23.65
CA ASN A 90 -18.36 5.76 -23.66
C ASN A 90 -17.76 4.56 -24.41
N LEU A 91 -18.27 3.35 -24.16
CA LEU A 91 -17.81 2.11 -24.81
C LEU A 91 -18.03 2.14 -26.32
N ASN A 92 -19.21 2.54 -26.80
CA ASN A 92 -19.54 2.48 -28.23
C ASN A 92 -19.00 3.65 -29.06
N THR A 93 -18.58 4.73 -28.41
CA THR A 93 -18.06 5.93 -29.09
C THR A 93 -16.57 6.04 -28.81
N TRP A 94 -16.19 6.97 -27.94
CA TRP A 94 -14.83 7.40 -27.73
C TRP A 94 -13.87 6.26 -27.34
N ILE A 95 -14.24 5.33 -26.45
CA ILE A 95 -13.34 4.22 -26.06
C ILE A 95 -13.03 3.33 -27.27
N LYS A 96 -14.07 2.94 -28.01
CA LYS A 96 -13.91 2.13 -29.21
C LYS A 96 -13.10 2.86 -30.27
N ASP A 97 -13.37 4.14 -30.49
CA ASP A 97 -12.70 4.94 -31.51
C ASP A 97 -11.20 5.09 -31.21
N GLU A 98 -10.85 5.42 -29.97
CA GLU A 98 -9.45 5.53 -29.54
C GLU A 98 -8.73 4.19 -29.56
N TRP A 99 -9.38 3.10 -29.12
CA TRP A 99 -8.79 1.76 -29.22
C TRP A 99 -8.60 1.31 -30.67
N SER A 100 -9.50 1.72 -31.57
CA SER A 100 -9.41 1.45 -33.02
C SER A 100 -8.29 2.24 -33.71
N GLN A 101 -7.69 3.23 -33.06
CA GLN A 101 -6.47 3.88 -33.56
C GLN A 101 -5.21 3.03 -33.27
N ILE A 102 -5.28 2.16 -32.28
CA ILE A 102 -4.16 1.31 -31.83
C ILE A 102 -4.27 -0.09 -32.46
N TYR A 103 -5.48 -0.62 -32.59
CA TYR A 103 -5.78 -1.95 -33.09
C TYR A 103 -6.84 -1.92 -34.19
N ASP A 104 -6.96 -3.01 -34.96
CA ASP A 104 -8.01 -3.12 -35.99
C ASP A 104 -9.42 -2.94 -35.39
N SER A 105 -10.26 -2.13 -36.04
CA SER A 105 -11.56 -1.75 -35.47
C SER A 105 -12.51 -2.95 -35.31
N ASN A 106 -12.47 -3.91 -36.23
CA ASN A 106 -13.30 -5.11 -36.11
C ASN A 106 -12.81 -5.97 -34.94
N TYR A 107 -11.48 -6.10 -34.80
CA TYR A 107 -10.90 -6.81 -33.67
C TYR A 107 -11.29 -6.17 -32.33
N VAL A 108 -11.18 -4.84 -32.19
CA VAL A 108 -11.58 -4.07 -31.00
C VAL A 108 -13.05 -4.31 -30.66
N LYS A 109 -13.91 -4.22 -31.67
CA LYS A 109 -15.35 -4.37 -31.49
C LYS A 109 -15.71 -5.77 -31.00
N GLU A 110 -15.24 -6.79 -31.71
CA GLU A 110 -15.64 -8.17 -31.44
C GLU A 110 -14.99 -8.73 -30.17
N ASN A 111 -13.72 -8.42 -29.91
CA ASN A 111 -12.98 -9.03 -28.80
C ASN A 111 -13.06 -8.24 -27.49
N TRP A 112 -13.31 -6.93 -27.53
CA TRP A 112 -13.27 -6.09 -26.32
C TRP A 112 -14.59 -5.36 -26.05
N ILE A 113 -15.13 -4.64 -27.04
CA ILE A 113 -16.35 -3.85 -26.82
C ILE A 113 -17.57 -4.75 -26.61
N ASN A 114 -17.79 -5.75 -27.48
CA ASN A 114 -18.95 -6.65 -27.38
C ASN A 114 -18.94 -7.42 -26.04
N PRO A 115 -17.82 -8.00 -25.56
CA PRO A 115 -17.78 -8.63 -24.23
C PRO A 115 -18.04 -7.65 -23.09
N LEU A 116 -17.48 -6.44 -23.13
CA LEU A 116 -17.73 -5.42 -22.10
C LEU A 116 -19.21 -5.02 -22.05
N LEU A 117 -19.86 -4.86 -23.19
CA LEU A 117 -21.29 -4.58 -23.28
C LEU A 117 -22.15 -5.75 -22.77
N LYS A 118 -21.73 -6.99 -23.04
CA LYS A 118 -22.41 -8.19 -22.53
C LYS A 118 -22.39 -8.24 -21.00
N TRP A 119 -21.24 -7.97 -20.38
CA TRP A 119 -21.08 -7.99 -18.91
C TRP A 119 -21.61 -6.75 -18.20
N GLN A 120 -21.89 -5.69 -18.95
CA GLN A 120 -22.34 -4.40 -18.43
C GLN A 120 -23.51 -4.49 -17.43
N PRO A 121 -24.65 -5.15 -17.73
CA PRO A 121 -25.77 -5.19 -16.80
C PRO A 121 -25.38 -5.88 -15.49
N GLU A 122 -24.67 -7.00 -15.57
CA GLU A 122 -24.35 -7.79 -14.39
C GLU A 122 -23.30 -7.12 -13.49
N VAL A 123 -22.36 -6.36 -14.09
CA VAL A 123 -21.41 -5.54 -13.33
C VAL A 123 -22.13 -4.37 -12.65
N LEU A 124 -23.06 -3.70 -13.33
CA LEU A 124 -23.82 -2.61 -12.71
C LEU A 124 -24.72 -3.10 -11.57
N ASP A 125 -25.42 -4.22 -11.77
CA ASP A 125 -26.23 -4.85 -10.71
C ASP A 125 -25.37 -5.22 -9.50
N LEU A 126 -24.15 -5.73 -9.72
CA LEU A 126 -23.20 -6.01 -8.66
C LEU A 126 -22.81 -4.73 -7.89
N LEU A 127 -22.56 -3.62 -8.58
CA LEU A 127 -22.24 -2.34 -7.94
C LEU A 127 -23.42 -1.85 -7.11
N ASP A 128 -24.64 -1.86 -7.67
CA ASP A 128 -25.84 -1.40 -6.98
C ASP A 128 -26.17 -2.27 -5.76
N ALA A 129 -25.92 -3.58 -5.83
CA ALA A 129 -26.09 -4.50 -4.72
C ALA A 129 -25.07 -4.22 -3.58
N ILE A 130 -23.82 -3.88 -3.92
CA ILE A 130 -22.82 -3.51 -2.91
C ILE A 130 -23.17 -2.16 -2.28
N GLU A 131 -23.54 -1.16 -3.08
CA GLU A 131 -23.93 0.18 -2.62
C GLU A 131 -25.11 0.13 -1.67
N SER A 132 -26.16 -0.61 -2.04
CA SER A 132 -27.36 -0.83 -1.21
C SER A 132 -27.01 -1.46 0.14
N LYS A 133 -26.10 -2.45 0.16
CA LYS A 133 -25.66 -3.08 1.41
C LYS A 133 -24.91 -2.11 2.32
N MET A 134 -24.09 -1.23 1.76
CA MET A 134 -23.37 -0.23 2.55
C MET A 134 -24.30 0.83 3.15
N ALA A 135 -25.26 1.33 2.36
CA ALA A 135 -26.27 2.28 2.85
C ALA A 135 -27.13 1.68 3.99
N ASN A 136 -27.45 0.39 3.90
CA ASN A 136 -28.19 -0.30 4.97
C ASN A 136 -27.34 -0.55 6.22
N ALA A 137 -26.02 -0.77 6.08
CA ALA A 137 -25.11 -0.92 7.21
C ALA A 137 -25.00 0.37 8.05
N THR A 138 -24.96 1.53 7.40
CA THR A 138 -24.95 2.83 8.09
C THR A 138 -26.26 3.12 8.84
N ASN A 139 -27.38 2.58 8.37
CA ASN A 139 -28.69 2.72 9.01
C ASN A 139 -28.92 1.72 10.17
N SER A 140 -28.06 0.70 10.32
CA SER A 140 -28.17 -0.35 11.34
C SER A 140 -27.33 -0.07 12.59
N VAL A 141 -27.01 1.19 12.88
CA VAL A 141 -26.49 1.56 14.21
C VAL A 141 -27.65 1.41 15.19
N LYS A 142 -27.79 0.22 15.78
CA LYS A 142 -28.58 -0.01 16.99
C LYS A 142 -28.27 1.13 17.95
N GLY A 143 -29.28 1.91 18.32
CA GLY A 143 -29.15 3.07 19.19
C GLY A 143 -28.22 2.77 20.35
N SER A 144 -27.00 3.30 20.28
CA SER A 144 -26.08 3.29 21.41
C SER A 144 -26.83 3.93 22.56
N LYS A 145 -26.89 3.26 23.72
CA LYS A 145 -27.55 3.80 24.91
C LYS A 145 -27.07 5.23 25.11
N VAL A 146 -28.00 6.18 25.05
CA VAL A 146 -27.73 7.60 25.26
C VAL A 146 -26.94 7.73 26.55
N THR A 147 -25.74 8.32 26.45
CA THR A 147 -24.92 8.59 27.62
C THR A 147 -25.58 9.75 28.36
N GLU A 148 -26.05 9.52 29.59
CA GLU A 148 -26.61 10.58 30.42
C GLU A 148 -25.51 11.60 30.76
N VAL A 149 -25.79 12.88 30.54
CA VAL A 149 -24.86 13.98 30.83
C VAL A 149 -24.81 14.14 32.35
N LYS A 150 -23.73 13.64 32.96
CA LYS A 150 -23.44 13.93 34.36
C LYS A 150 -22.79 15.31 34.46
N GLU A 151 -23.47 16.24 35.14
CA GLU A 151 -22.95 17.58 35.39
C GLU A 151 -21.55 17.51 36.05
N PHE A 152 -20.60 18.27 35.51
CA PHE A 152 -19.26 18.37 36.08
C PHE A 152 -19.28 19.35 37.26
N SER A 153 -18.61 19.00 38.35
CA SER A 153 -18.49 19.89 39.51
C SER A 153 -17.63 21.11 39.14
N LEU A 154 -18.26 22.28 38.99
CA LEU A 154 -17.65 23.52 38.49
C LEU A 154 -16.53 24.10 39.37
N THR A 155 -16.39 23.70 40.64
CA THR A 155 -15.39 24.32 41.54
C THR A 155 -14.90 23.38 42.63
N LYS A 156 -13.83 22.63 42.34
CA LYS A 156 -12.55 22.64 43.09
C LYS A 156 -11.45 22.20 42.11
N PRO A 157 -10.49 23.07 41.74
CA PRO A 157 -9.38 22.64 40.89
C PRO A 157 -8.62 21.53 41.63
N LYS A 158 -8.53 20.36 41.00
CA LYS A 158 -7.74 19.25 41.51
C LYS A 158 -6.28 19.74 41.63
N PRO A 159 -5.63 19.63 42.81
CA PRO A 159 -4.26 20.11 42.96
C PRO A 159 -3.37 19.46 41.89
N ARG A 160 -2.71 20.30 41.08
CA ARG A 160 -1.85 19.85 39.99
C ARG A 160 -0.75 18.97 40.59
N THR A 161 -0.73 17.69 40.21
CA THR A 161 0.38 16.81 40.54
C THR A 161 1.60 17.31 39.79
N ILE A 162 2.58 17.87 40.49
CA ILE A 162 3.88 18.20 39.91
C ILE A 162 4.50 16.87 39.47
N PRO A 163 4.93 16.74 38.20
CA PRO A 163 5.63 15.55 37.74
C PRO A 163 6.86 15.32 38.60
N VAL A 164 6.90 14.20 39.33
CA VAL A 164 8.08 13.82 40.12
C VAL A 164 9.21 13.54 39.13
N PRO A 165 10.37 14.22 39.24
CA PRO A 165 11.50 13.97 38.36
C PRO A 165 11.87 12.48 38.39
N GLN A 166 11.98 11.87 37.21
CA GLN A 166 12.46 10.48 37.11
C GLN A 166 13.88 10.40 37.69
N LYS A 167 14.10 9.46 38.60
CA LYS A 167 15.44 9.20 39.15
C LYS A 167 16.33 8.70 38.01
N ILE A 168 17.35 9.48 37.68
CA ILE A 168 18.35 9.10 36.69
C ILE A 168 19.08 7.86 37.23
N PRO A 169 19.17 6.76 36.47
CA PRO A 169 19.96 5.59 36.88
C PRO A 169 21.42 6.00 37.08
N LEU A 170 21.94 5.79 38.30
CA LEU A 170 23.34 6.01 38.60
C LEU A 170 24.17 4.97 37.81
N GLN A 171 24.98 5.46 36.88
CA GLN A 171 25.93 4.61 36.16
C GLN A 171 26.97 4.10 37.16
N LYS A 172 27.41 2.84 36.98
CA LYS A 172 28.48 2.27 37.80
C LYS A 172 29.77 3.07 37.55
N PRO A 173 30.55 3.38 38.60
CA PRO A 173 31.85 4.04 38.42
C PRO A 173 32.75 3.20 37.52
N HIS A 174 33.58 3.87 36.70
CA HIS A 174 34.52 3.20 35.82
C HIS A 174 35.50 2.34 36.61
N GLN A 175 35.88 1.19 36.03
CA GLN A 175 36.90 0.33 36.62
C GLN A 175 38.25 1.06 36.65
N PRO A 176 39.04 0.90 37.72
CA PRO A 176 40.37 1.50 37.79
C PRO A 176 41.24 0.96 36.66
N VAL A 177 42.09 1.84 36.14
CA VAL A 177 43.06 1.45 35.11
C VAL A 177 43.94 0.30 35.61
N PRO A 178 44.20 -0.73 34.78
CA PRO A 178 45.05 -1.85 35.17
C PRO A 178 46.45 -1.38 35.58
N GLY A 179 46.95 -1.86 36.72
CA GLY A 179 48.28 -1.50 37.22
C GLY A 179 49.45 -1.91 36.31
N SER A 180 49.19 -2.72 35.27
CA SER A 180 50.15 -3.02 34.20
C SER A 180 50.47 -1.80 33.33
N MET A 181 49.57 -0.81 33.25
CA MET A 181 49.76 0.38 32.43
C MET A 181 50.95 1.23 32.88
N TYR A 182 51.32 1.17 34.16
CA TYR A 182 52.44 1.92 34.73
C TYR A 182 53.73 1.09 34.88
N LYS A 183 53.74 -0.18 34.44
CA LYS A 183 54.95 -1.02 34.44
C LYS A 183 55.69 -0.87 33.13
N GLY A 184 57.00 -0.67 33.20
CA GLY A 184 57.87 -0.59 32.02
C GLY A 184 57.92 -1.92 31.24
N PRO A 185 58.29 -1.89 29.95
CA PRO A 185 58.40 -3.10 29.13
C PRO A 185 59.48 -4.04 29.67
N LYS A 186 59.16 -5.34 29.77
CA LYS A 186 60.12 -6.39 30.21
C LYS A 186 61.39 -6.44 29.35
N GLU A 187 61.30 -5.97 28.11
CA GLU A 187 62.42 -5.90 27.18
C GLU A 187 63.54 -4.98 27.67
N GLN A 188 63.21 -3.92 28.42
CA GLN A 188 64.23 -3.00 28.96
C GLN A 188 65.13 -3.67 30.00
N GLU A 189 64.57 -4.45 30.92
CA GLU A 189 65.34 -5.23 31.90
C GLU A 189 66.23 -6.27 31.20
N LEU A 190 65.70 -6.91 30.15
CA LEU A 190 66.40 -7.92 29.38
C LEU A 190 67.61 -7.34 28.62
N LEU A 191 67.46 -6.12 28.08
CA LEU A 191 68.55 -5.38 27.45
C LEU A 191 69.63 -4.96 28.45
N GLN A 192 69.25 -4.52 29.65
CA GLN A 192 70.21 -4.17 30.71
C GLN A 192 71.03 -5.39 31.16
N GLY A 193 70.38 -6.54 31.34
CA GLY A 193 71.07 -7.79 31.66
C GLY A 193 72.08 -8.21 30.59
N LYS A 194 71.74 -8.05 29.29
CA LYS A 194 72.69 -8.31 28.19
C LYS A 194 73.86 -7.33 28.20
N LYS A 195 73.62 -6.04 28.43
CA LYS A 195 74.69 -5.03 28.55
C LYS A 195 75.68 -5.37 29.66
N LEU A 196 75.19 -5.78 30.83
CA LEU A 196 76.05 -6.16 31.96
C LEU A 196 76.91 -7.39 31.63
N LYS A 197 76.31 -8.43 31.03
CA LYS A 197 77.04 -9.64 30.60
C LYS A 197 78.09 -9.34 29.53
N ASN A 198 77.79 -8.44 28.59
CA ASN A 198 78.77 -8.03 27.58
C ASN A 198 79.93 -7.25 28.20
N ARG A 199 79.68 -6.39 29.20
CA ARG A 199 80.74 -5.69 29.94
C ARG A 199 81.68 -6.65 30.65
N GLN A 200 81.13 -7.63 31.39
CA GLN A 200 81.93 -8.64 32.11
C GLN A 200 82.78 -9.53 31.19
N LYS A 201 82.40 -9.70 29.92
CA LYS A 201 83.18 -10.46 28.93
C LYS A 201 84.27 -9.64 28.24
N ALA A 202 84.24 -8.31 28.38
CA ALA A 202 85.19 -7.40 27.76
C ALA A 202 86.30 -6.94 28.72
N GLU A 203 86.13 -7.19 30.03
CA GLU A 203 87.19 -7.15 31.06
C GLU A 203 87.94 -8.48 31.09
#